data_AF-A0A0Q5B8A2-F1
#
_entry.id   AF-A0A0Q5B8A2-F1
#
_cell.length_a   1.000
_cell.length_b   1.000
_cell.length_c   1.000
_cell.angle_alpha   90.00
_cell.angle_beta   90.00
_cell.angle_gamma   90.00
#
_symmetry.space_group_name_H-M   'P 1'
#
loop_
_entity.id
_entity.type
_entity.pdbx_description
1 polymer ?
#
loop_
_entity_poly.entity_id
_entity_poly.type
_entity_poly.pdbx_seq_one_letter_code
_entity_poly.pdbx_strand_id
1 'polypeptide(L)'
;MAVGFRQDGPLRALGRARLQPVSDLSLARGPRRTRISTAISMPSGPGLVRPSALAQPWEAALIRLVRAGAPAPELHAATAAAPEGARLAAVIELVRDALDRPDDERALRLSGWLVRNRYDPGKDPFLSRYGISLSVRLPLSAGLDVTVPLETESLRLLFAELAAAEDPAGAAAAVEALAPSTLAASSLTALYSARRRWSDLAQTTSRIVNVDAASAAALIRRGVALRELGLIESALDAFDKVVRPNVTTARPFELRAEALLERASTHLSDGRRAPARRDLERVLQQFPESTEARELLDAARR
;
A
#
# COMPACT_ATOMS: atom_id res chain seq x y z
N MET A 1 11.30 -23.64 7.36
CA MET A 1 12.05 -23.11 6.20
C MET A 1 11.93 -21.59 6.21
N ALA A 2 13.05 -20.88 6.26
CA ALA A 2 13.10 -19.43 6.40
C ALA A 2 12.68 -18.73 5.10
N VAL A 3 11.50 -18.10 5.11
CA VAL A 3 11.01 -17.23 4.04
C VAL A 3 11.31 -15.79 4.44
N GLY A 4 12.59 -15.45 4.43
CA GLY A 4 13.04 -14.06 4.48
C GLY A 4 13.16 -13.51 3.06
N PHE A 5 13.17 -12.18 2.93
CA PHE A 5 13.59 -11.44 1.74
C PHE A 5 14.92 -12.02 1.21
N ARG A 6 14.84 -12.99 0.30
CA ARG A 6 15.98 -13.82 -0.15
C ARG A 6 16.67 -13.28 -1.40
N GLN A 7 16.44 -12.02 -1.75
CA GLN A 7 17.16 -11.38 -2.84
C GLN A 7 18.01 -10.25 -2.28
N ASP A 8 19.32 -10.47 -2.27
CA ASP A 8 20.29 -9.42 -2.06
C ASP A 8 20.13 -8.39 -3.19
N GLY A 9 19.64 -7.20 -2.83
CA GLY A 9 19.42 -6.07 -3.73
C GLY A 9 19.08 -4.82 -2.93
N PRO A 10 19.42 -3.62 -3.43
CA PRO A 10 19.10 -2.39 -2.74
C PRO A 10 17.58 -2.24 -2.59
N LEU A 11 17.11 -1.89 -1.39
CA LEU A 11 15.71 -1.55 -1.14
C LEU A 11 15.30 -0.40 -2.05
N ARG A 12 14.37 -0.66 -2.97
CA ARG A 12 13.82 0.37 -3.84
C ARG A 12 12.84 1.23 -3.04
N ALA A 13 13.09 2.54 -3.01
CA ALA A 13 12.17 3.51 -2.45
C ALA A 13 10.95 3.70 -3.37
N LEU A 14 9.87 4.21 -2.78
CA LEU A 14 8.65 4.58 -3.49
C LEU A 14 8.91 5.65 -4.57
N GLY A 15 9.03 5.24 -5.83
CA GLY A 15 9.09 6.16 -6.98
C GLY A 15 7.72 6.76 -7.29
N ARG A 16 7.63 8.09 -7.47
CA ARG A 16 6.41 8.82 -7.91
C ARG A 16 5.18 8.65 -7.01
N ALA A 17 5.36 8.17 -5.79
CA ALA A 17 4.29 7.98 -4.84
C ALA A 17 3.77 9.32 -4.29
N ARG A 18 2.45 9.43 -4.17
CA ARG A 18 1.79 10.57 -3.51
C ARG A 18 1.07 10.09 -2.28
N LEU A 19 1.43 10.62 -1.11
CA LEU A 19 0.76 10.33 0.15
C LEU A 19 -0.53 11.13 0.23
N GLN A 20 -1.58 10.49 0.72
CA GLN A 20 -2.89 11.11 0.90
C GLN A 20 -3.37 10.81 2.31
N PRO A 21 -3.69 11.84 3.13
CA PRO A 21 -4.37 11.61 4.39
C PRO A 21 -5.77 11.06 4.12
N VAL A 22 -6.21 10.12 4.95
CA VAL A 22 -7.60 9.68 4.94
C VAL A 22 -8.46 10.76 5.61
N SER A 23 -9.54 11.17 4.95
CA SER A 23 -10.36 12.33 5.31
C SER A 23 -10.98 12.28 6.73
N ASP A 24 -11.08 11.09 7.32
CA ASP A 24 -11.42 10.90 8.73
C ASP A 24 -10.14 10.85 9.57
N LEU A 25 -9.78 12.00 10.15
CA LEU A 25 -8.58 12.26 10.97
C LEU A 25 -8.47 11.47 12.28
N SER A 26 -9.11 10.31 12.39
CA SER A 26 -8.91 9.44 13.54
C SER A 26 -7.72 8.52 13.26
N LEU A 27 -6.68 8.58 14.09
CA LEU A 27 -5.66 7.52 14.24
C LEU A 27 -6.29 6.18 14.71
N ALA A 28 -7.62 6.06 14.67
CA ALA A 28 -8.38 4.94 15.16
C ALA A 28 -8.03 3.66 14.39
N ARG A 29 -7.72 2.62 15.16
CA ARG A 29 -7.49 1.25 14.71
C ARG A 29 -8.80 0.55 14.32
N GLY A 30 -9.63 1.19 13.51
CA GLY A 30 -10.91 0.65 13.04
C GLY A 30 -10.72 -0.46 12.00
N PRO A 31 -11.71 -1.36 11.83
CA PRO A 31 -11.64 -2.41 10.82
C PRO A 31 -11.48 -1.79 9.43
N ARG A 32 -10.45 -2.23 8.71
CA ARG A 32 -10.14 -1.80 7.34
C ARG A 32 -11.30 -2.16 6.42
N ARG A 33 -12.21 -1.22 6.14
CA ARG A 33 -12.84 -1.20 4.82
C ARG A 33 -11.71 -1.05 3.80
N THR A 34 -11.74 -1.82 2.72
CA THR A 34 -10.73 -1.77 1.67
C THR A 34 -10.71 -0.35 1.09
N ARG A 35 -9.78 0.49 1.57
CA ARG A 35 -9.52 1.87 1.11
C ARG A 35 -8.76 1.89 -0.22
N ILE A 36 -9.05 0.90 -1.04
CA ILE A 36 -8.45 0.75 -2.34
C ILE A 36 -9.29 1.60 -3.28
N SER A 37 -8.63 2.49 -4.00
CA SER A 37 -9.25 3.18 -5.13
C SER A 37 -8.26 3.28 -6.26
N THR A 38 -8.76 3.50 -7.45
CA THR A 38 -7.93 3.65 -8.64
C THR A 38 -8.36 4.87 -9.41
N ALA A 39 -7.43 5.44 -10.17
CA ALA A 39 -7.73 6.51 -11.09
C ALA A 39 -7.22 6.13 -12.48
N ILE A 40 -8.09 6.34 -13.47
CA ILE A 40 -7.71 6.40 -14.87
C ILE A 40 -7.62 7.87 -15.26
N SER A 41 -6.46 8.26 -15.79
CA SER A 41 -6.24 9.58 -16.36
C SER A 41 -5.93 9.43 -17.85
N MET A 42 -6.61 10.25 -18.66
CA MET A 42 -6.51 10.25 -20.11
C MET A 42 -6.26 11.69 -20.58
N PRO A 43 -5.50 11.90 -21.65
CA PRO A 43 -5.48 13.19 -22.31
C PRO A 43 -6.87 13.54 -22.84
N SER A 44 -7.23 14.81 -22.72
CA SER A 44 -8.50 15.39 -23.21
C SER A 44 -8.19 16.64 -24.02
N GLY A 45 -8.88 16.84 -25.15
CA GLY A 45 -8.74 18.05 -25.98
C GLY A 45 -8.15 17.84 -27.38
N PRO A 46 -7.87 18.92 -28.14
CA PRO A 46 -7.25 18.83 -29.46
C PRO A 46 -5.81 18.28 -29.37
N GLY A 47 -5.42 17.41 -30.31
CA GLY A 47 -4.09 16.76 -30.32
C GLY A 47 -4.05 15.32 -29.81
N LEU A 48 -5.21 14.69 -29.59
CA LEU A 48 -5.30 13.27 -29.22
C LEU A 48 -4.66 12.37 -30.28
N VAL A 49 -3.78 11.48 -29.83
CA VAL A 49 -3.21 10.42 -30.67
C VAL A 49 -4.37 9.61 -31.25
N ARG A 50 -4.44 9.58 -32.58
CA ARG A 50 -5.39 8.76 -33.34
C ARG A 50 -4.74 7.41 -33.63
N PRO A 51 -5.51 6.30 -33.62
CA PRO A 51 -5.00 5.02 -34.06
C PRO A 51 -4.37 5.12 -35.44
N SER A 52 -3.14 4.62 -35.58
CA SER A 52 -2.45 4.58 -36.86
C SER A 52 -3.08 3.54 -37.78
N ALA A 53 -2.84 3.64 -39.09
CA ALA A 53 -3.27 2.60 -40.04
C ALA A 53 -2.63 1.22 -39.78
N LEU A 54 -1.52 1.17 -39.01
CA LEU A 54 -0.83 -0.05 -38.60
C LEU A 54 -1.26 -0.55 -37.19
N ALA A 55 -2.22 0.12 -36.55
CA ALA A 55 -2.72 -0.29 -35.25
C ALA A 55 -3.54 -1.60 -35.38
N GLN A 56 -3.54 -2.40 -34.31
CA GLN A 56 -4.38 -3.60 -34.29
C GLN A 56 -5.87 -3.21 -34.41
N PRO A 57 -6.71 -4.02 -35.09
CA PRO A 57 -8.11 -3.66 -35.33
C PRO A 57 -8.91 -3.35 -34.06
N TRP A 58 -8.59 -4.02 -32.95
CA TRP A 58 -9.24 -3.82 -31.66
C TRP A 58 -8.84 -2.50 -30.98
N GLU A 59 -7.69 -1.89 -31.32
CA GLU A 59 -7.22 -0.68 -30.63
C GLU A 59 -8.16 0.50 -30.85
N ALA A 60 -8.59 0.71 -32.09
CA ALA A 60 -9.48 1.82 -32.46
C ALA A 60 -10.86 1.67 -31.81
N ALA A 61 -11.36 0.43 -31.71
CA ALA A 61 -12.60 0.13 -31.02
C ALA A 61 -12.45 0.37 -29.50
N LEU A 62 -11.38 -0.14 -28.89
CA LEU A 62 -11.13 -0.03 -27.46
C LEU A 62 -10.96 1.43 -27.03
N ILE A 63 -10.13 2.23 -27.72
CA ILE A 63 -9.92 3.64 -27.34
C ILE A 63 -11.23 4.45 -27.42
N ARG A 64 -12.07 4.17 -28.42
CA ARG A 64 -13.39 4.80 -28.55
C ARG A 64 -14.29 4.43 -27.38
N LEU A 65 -14.36 3.16 -27.02
CA LEU A 65 -15.18 2.67 -25.90
C LEU A 65 -14.70 3.21 -24.55
N VAL A 66 -13.39 3.25 -24.32
CA VAL A 66 -12.79 3.81 -23.09
C VAL A 66 -13.14 5.29 -22.95
N ARG A 67 -13.00 6.07 -24.03
CA ARG A 67 -13.36 7.50 -24.03
C ARG A 67 -14.85 7.75 -23.85
N ALA A 68 -15.69 6.87 -24.38
CA ALA A 68 -17.14 6.95 -24.24
C ALA A 68 -17.64 6.50 -22.86
N GLY A 69 -16.78 5.94 -22.00
CA GLY A 69 -17.20 5.35 -20.73
C GLY A 69 -18.06 4.08 -20.92
N ALA A 70 -17.90 3.37 -22.03
CA ALA A 70 -18.73 2.20 -22.37
C ALA A 70 -18.55 1.07 -21.33
N PRO A 71 -19.60 0.31 -21.00
CA PRO A 71 -19.57 -0.70 -19.93
C PRO A 71 -18.58 -1.84 -20.20
N ALA A 72 -18.09 -2.48 -19.14
CA ALA A 72 -17.06 -3.52 -19.24
C ALA A 72 -17.32 -4.64 -20.26
N PRO A 73 -18.55 -5.20 -20.40
CA PRO A 73 -18.81 -6.24 -21.39
C PRO A 73 -18.49 -5.83 -22.83
N GLU A 74 -18.70 -4.54 -23.18
CA GLU A 74 -18.36 -4.03 -24.51
C GLU A 74 -16.85 -3.94 -24.72
N LEU A 75 -16.08 -3.57 -23.68
CA LEU A 75 -14.62 -3.58 -23.73
C LEU A 75 -14.08 -5.00 -23.99
N HIS A 76 -14.62 -5.99 -23.28
CA HIS A 76 -14.26 -7.39 -23.46
C HIS A 76 -14.66 -7.93 -24.83
N ALA A 77 -15.87 -7.62 -25.31
CA ALA A 77 -16.32 -8.04 -26.63
C ALA A 77 -15.43 -7.46 -27.74
N ALA A 78 -15.08 -6.17 -27.65
CA ALA A 78 -14.22 -5.49 -28.63
C ALA A 78 -12.79 -6.05 -28.69
N THR A 79 -12.35 -6.74 -27.65
CA THR A 79 -10.98 -7.26 -27.52
C THR A 79 -10.89 -8.79 -27.50
N ALA A 80 -12.03 -9.49 -27.59
CA ALA A 80 -12.12 -10.95 -27.43
C ALA A 80 -11.24 -11.75 -28.40
N ALA A 81 -10.97 -11.22 -29.60
CA ALA A 81 -10.15 -11.87 -30.61
C ALA A 81 -8.63 -11.71 -30.38
N ALA A 82 -8.19 -10.93 -29.38
CA ALA A 82 -6.79 -10.60 -29.16
C ALA A 82 -6.39 -10.75 -27.68
N PRO A 83 -5.43 -11.64 -27.34
CA PRO A 83 -4.96 -11.81 -25.95
C PRO A 83 -4.41 -10.53 -25.30
N GLU A 84 -3.79 -9.65 -26.08
CA GLU A 84 -3.32 -8.34 -25.64
C GLU A 84 -4.48 -7.41 -25.27
N GLY A 85 -5.48 -7.35 -26.15
CA GLY A 85 -6.70 -6.57 -25.91
C GLY A 85 -7.46 -7.06 -24.66
N ALA A 86 -7.54 -8.38 -24.45
CA ALA A 86 -8.22 -8.95 -23.27
C ALA A 86 -7.57 -8.50 -21.95
N ARG A 87 -6.23 -8.39 -21.89
CA ARG A 87 -5.51 -7.86 -20.72
C ARG A 87 -5.82 -6.38 -20.48
N LEU A 88 -5.91 -5.60 -21.55
CA LEU A 88 -6.29 -4.19 -21.48
C LEU A 88 -7.73 -3.98 -21.03
N ALA A 89 -8.68 -4.74 -21.58
CA ALA A 89 -10.08 -4.68 -21.14
C ALA A 89 -10.21 -5.07 -19.65
N ALA A 90 -9.49 -6.10 -19.22
CA ALA A 90 -9.48 -6.54 -17.82
C ALA A 90 -8.88 -5.49 -16.86
N VAL A 91 -7.75 -4.85 -17.20
CA VAL A 91 -7.16 -3.83 -16.32
C VAL A 91 -8.00 -2.55 -16.28
N ILE A 92 -8.64 -2.19 -17.40
CA ILE A 92 -9.52 -1.02 -17.46
C ILE A 92 -10.80 -1.27 -16.67
N GLU A 93 -11.43 -2.44 -16.81
CA GLU A 93 -12.57 -2.85 -15.96
C GLU A 93 -12.17 -2.85 -14.49
N LEU A 94 -11.01 -3.41 -14.15
CA LEU A 94 -10.52 -3.45 -12.77
C LEU A 94 -10.46 -2.04 -12.17
N VAL A 95 -9.86 -1.11 -12.90
CA VAL A 95 -9.62 0.28 -12.45
C VAL A 95 -10.89 1.14 -12.44
N ARG A 96 -11.79 0.97 -13.42
CA ARG A 96 -12.95 1.84 -13.58
C ARG A 96 -14.20 1.31 -12.91
N ASP A 97 -14.38 -0.01 -12.87
CA ASP A 97 -15.68 -0.60 -12.57
C ASP A 97 -15.63 -1.56 -11.37
N ALA A 98 -14.61 -2.44 -11.30
CA ALA A 98 -14.60 -3.52 -10.32
C ALA A 98 -14.22 -3.03 -8.91
N LEU A 99 -13.26 -2.11 -8.79
CA LEU A 99 -12.82 -1.60 -7.49
C LEU A 99 -13.83 -0.69 -6.79
N ASP A 100 -14.75 -0.08 -7.55
CA ASP A 100 -15.86 0.70 -7.01
C ASP A 100 -16.98 -0.19 -6.42
N ARG A 101 -16.88 -1.51 -6.61
CA ARG A 101 -17.80 -2.53 -6.07
C ARG A 101 -17.05 -3.48 -5.14
N PRO A 102 -16.63 -3.02 -3.94
CA PRO A 102 -15.73 -3.77 -3.07
C PRO A 102 -16.31 -5.08 -2.52
N ASP A 103 -17.63 -5.24 -2.52
CA ASP A 103 -18.32 -6.48 -2.11
C ASP A 103 -18.36 -7.53 -3.24
N ASP A 104 -17.87 -7.21 -4.45
CA ASP A 104 -17.79 -8.14 -5.57
C ASP A 104 -16.38 -8.73 -5.68
N GLU A 105 -16.30 -10.06 -5.66
CA GLU A 105 -15.10 -10.85 -5.95
C GLU A 105 -14.50 -10.53 -7.35
N ARG A 106 -15.20 -9.80 -8.22
CA ARG A 106 -14.74 -9.40 -9.55
C ARG A 106 -13.38 -8.71 -9.52
N ALA A 107 -13.14 -7.79 -8.58
CA ALA A 107 -11.85 -7.12 -8.47
C ALA A 107 -10.72 -8.11 -8.13
N LEU A 108 -10.98 -9.03 -7.20
CA LEU A 108 -10.06 -10.10 -6.81
C LEU A 108 -9.77 -11.04 -7.99
N ARG A 109 -10.80 -11.46 -8.74
CA ARG A 109 -10.66 -12.34 -9.91
C ARG A 109 -9.85 -11.68 -11.03
N LEU A 110 -10.15 -10.43 -11.37
CA LEU A 110 -9.44 -9.68 -12.42
C LEU A 110 -7.98 -9.43 -12.05
N SER A 111 -7.73 -8.90 -10.85
CA SER A 111 -6.36 -8.65 -10.37
C SER A 111 -5.55 -9.95 -10.28
N GLY A 112 -6.13 -11.03 -9.76
CA GLY A 112 -5.50 -12.35 -9.72
C GLY A 112 -5.20 -12.92 -11.11
N TRP A 113 -6.12 -12.76 -12.07
CA TRP A 113 -5.89 -13.18 -13.45
C TRP A 113 -4.77 -12.36 -14.12
N LEU A 114 -4.73 -11.04 -13.95
CA LEU A 114 -3.68 -10.18 -14.48
C LEU A 114 -2.30 -10.52 -13.88
N VAL A 115 -2.24 -10.78 -12.57
CA VAL A 115 -1.02 -11.22 -11.86
C VAL A 115 -0.52 -12.57 -12.38
N ARG A 116 -1.41 -13.55 -12.55
CA ARG A 116 -1.05 -14.88 -13.11
C ARG A 116 -0.51 -14.77 -14.54
N ASN A 117 -1.07 -13.86 -15.34
CA ASN A 117 -0.62 -13.58 -16.71
C ASN A 117 0.60 -12.66 -16.78
N ARG A 118 1.21 -12.30 -15.63
CA ARG A 118 2.39 -11.43 -15.55
C ARG A 118 2.24 -10.11 -16.33
N TYR A 119 1.03 -9.55 -16.31
CA TYR A 119 0.75 -8.30 -17.01
C TYR A 119 1.40 -7.11 -16.29
N ASP A 120 2.03 -6.22 -17.06
CA ASP A 120 2.66 -5.00 -16.56
C ASP A 120 2.02 -3.77 -17.23
N PRO A 121 1.00 -3.14 -16.60
CA PRO A 121 0.34 -1.99 -17.20
C PRO A 121 1.29 -0.82 -17.43
N GLY A 122 2.35 -0.67 -16.61
CA GLY A 122 3.34 0.40 -16.76
C GLY A 122 4.20 0.30 -18.03
N LYS A 123 4.24 -0.87 -18.67
CA LYS A 123 5.00 -1.13 -19.90
C LYS A 123 4.12 -1.43 -21.11
N ASP A 124 2.81 -1.28 -20.97
CA ASP A 124 1.88 -1.61 -22.03
C ASP A 124 1.98 -0.58 -23.20
N PRO A 125 2.24 -1.04 -24.44
CA PRO A 125 2.38 -0.14 -25.59
C PRO A 125 1.11 0.63 -25.93
N PHE A 126 -0.07 0.07 -25.69
CA PHE A 126 -1.34 0.76 -25.93
C PHE A 126 -1.54 1.88 -24.91
N LEU A 127 -1.35 1.60 -23.62
CA LEU A 127 -1.51 2.62 -22.57
C LEU A 127 -0.55 3.79 -22.79
N SER A 128 0.72 3.50 -23.07
CA SER A 128 1.72 4.53 -23.34
C SER A 128 1.42 5.35 -24.60
N ARG A 129 1.07 4.71 -25.72
CA ARG A 129 0.73 5.36 -27.01
C ARG A 129 -0.43 6.34 -26.91
N TYR A 130 -1.49 5.97 -26.18
CA TYR A 130 -2.68 6.81 -26.05
C TYR A 130 -2.67 7.70 -24.80
N GLY A 131 -1.55 7.77 -24.08
CA GLY A 131 -1.38 8.60 -22.89
C GLY A 131 -2.24 8.17 -21.70
N ILE A 132 -2.67 6.91 -21.67
CA ILE A 132 -3.50 6.37 -20.59
C ILE A 132 -2.61 6.12 -19.38
N SER A 133 -2.86 6.84 -18.31
CA SER A 133 -2.18 6.64 -17.03
C SER A 133 -3.13 6.00 -16.04
N LEU A 134 -2.74 4.84 -15.53
CA LEU A 134 -3.47 4.13 -14.48
C LEU A 134 -2.72 4.30 -13.16
N SER A 135 -3.42 4.60 -12.09
CA SER A 135 -2.86 4.65 -10.74
C SER A 135 -3.76 3.93 -9.75
N VAL A 136 -3.14 3.45 -8.68
CA VAL A 136 -3.82 2.78 -7.57
C VAL A 136 -3.44 3.45 -6.26
N ARG A 137 -4.45 3.64 -5.41
CA ARG A 137 -4.34 4.03 -4.02
C ARG A 137 -4.33 2.77 -3.18
N LEU A 138 -3.23 2.56 -2.46
CA LEU A 138 -3.03 1.42 -1.56
C LEU A 138 -2.98 1.90 -0.11
N PRO A 139 -3.56 1.14 0.84
CA PRO A 139 -3.51 1.51 2.25
C PRO A 139 -2.07 1.45 2.79
N LEU A 140 -1.69 2.45 3.57
CA LEU A 140 -0.45 2.48 4.35
C LEU A 140 -0.76 2.31 5.86
N SER A 141 0.00 2.97 6.72
CA SER A 141 -0.20 3.02 8.18
C SER A 141 -0.67 4.41 8.62
N ALA A 142 -1.07 4.55 9.89
CA ALA A 142 -1.52 5.82 10.47
C ALA A 142 -2.61 6.56 9.68
N GLY A 143 -3.54 5.84 9.03
CA GLY A 143 -4.58 6.50 8.22
C GLY A 143 -4.02 7.23 6.99
N LEU A 144 -2.85 6.83 6.51
CA LEU A 144 -2.34 7.27 5.22
C LEU A 144 -2.64 6.23 4.15
N ASP A 145 -2.93 6.73 2.95
CA ASP A 145 -2.90 5.95 1.73
C ASP A 145 -1.77 6.45 0.83
N VAL A 146 -1.29 5.57 -0.05
CA VAL A 146 -0.27 5.89 -1.05
C VAL A 146 -0.81 5.68 -2.45
N THR A 147 -0.78 6.72 -3.27
CA THR A 147 -1.11 6.63 -4.69
C THR A 147 0.16 6.39 -5.49
N VAL A 148 0.19 5.30 -6.26
CA VAL A 148 1.31 4.90 -7.12
C VAL A 148 0.80 4.59 -8.54
N PRO A 149 1.65 4.72 -9.58
CA PRO A 149 1.33 4.17 -10.90
C PRO A 149 0.98 2.69 -10.81
N LEU A 150 0.01 2.24 -11.62
CA LEU A 150 -0.34 0.83 -11.71
C LEU A 150 0.67 0.12 -12.62
N GLU A 151 1.54 -0.67 -12.01
CA GLU A 151 2.64 -1.42 -12.64
C GLU A 151 2.64 -2.85 -12.07
N THR A 152 3.54 -3.72 -12.53
CA THR A 152 3.64 -5.11 -12.01
C THR A 152 3.64 -5.18 -10.48
N GLU A 153 4.41 -4.31 -9.81
CA GLU A 153 4.51 -4.30 -8.34
C GLU A 153 3.19 -3.90 -7.70
N SER A 154 2.66 -2.72 -8.03
CA SER A 154 1.43 -2.19 -7.42
C SER A 154 0.18 -2.98 -7.80
N LEU A 155 0.15 -3.64 -8.95
CA LEU A 155 -0.88 -4.61 -9.32
C LEU A 155 -0.86 -5.86 -8.43
N ARG A 156 0.33 -6.37 -8.08
CA ARG A 156 0.47 -7.49 -7.15
C ARG A 156 0.13 -7.10 -5.72
N LEU A 157 0.50 -5.89 -5.30
CA LEU A 157 0.12 -5.37 -3.99
C LEU A 157 -1.39 -5.14 -3.90
N LEU A 158 -2.02 -4.60 -4.96
CA LEU A 158 -3.47 -4.50 -5.09
C LEU A 158 -4.15 -5.87 -4.93
N PHE A 159 -3.68 -6.87 -5.68
CA PHE A 159 -4.18 -8.24 -5.53
C PHE A 159 -4.03 -8.75 -4.10
N ALA A 160 -2.87 -8.55 -3.46
CA ALA A 160 -2.63 -9.00 -2.11
C ALA A 160 -3.56 -8.33 -1.09
N GLU A 161 -3.83 -7.02 -1.21
CA GLU A 161 -4.77 -6.32 -0.33
C GLU A 161 -6.21 -6.81 -0.52
N LEU A 162 -6.64 -7.11 -1.76
CA LEU A 162 -7.96 -7.70 -2.04
C LEU A 162 -8.08 -9.13 -1.50
N ALA A 163 -7.03 -9.93 -1.66
CA ALA A 163 -7.01 -11.33 -1.23
C ALA A 163 -6.85 -11.48 0.30
N ALA A 164 -6.36 -10.45 1.00
CA ALA A 164 -5.95 -10.57 2.40
C ALA A 164 -7.04 -11.05 3.36
N ALA A 165 -8.31 -10.74 3.07
CA ALA A 165 -9.44 -11.17 3.92
C ALA A 165 -9.75 -12.67 3.77
N GLU A 166 -9.66 -13.21 2.56
CA GLU A 166 -10.06 -14.58 2.23
C GLU A 166 -8.88 -15.55 2.19
N ASP A 167 -7.79 -15.16 1.54
CA ASP A 167 -6.54 -15.91 1.43
C ASP A 167 -5.33 -15.06 1.85
N PRO A 168 -5.21 -14.77 3.15
CA PRO A 168 -4.05 -14.05 3.71
C PRO A 168 -2.71 -14.76 3.50
N ALA A 169 -2.68 -16.09 3.29
CA ALA A 169 -1.44 -16.81 3.02
C ALA A 169 -1.00 -16.60 1.57
N GLY A 170 -1.93 -16.72 0.61
CA GLY A 170 -1.67 -16.42 -0.80
C GLY A 170 -1.37 -14.94 -1.03
N ALA A 171 -2.02 -14.04 -0.29
CA ALA A 171 -1.69 -12.61 -0.28
C ALA A 171 -0.21 -12.38 0.11
N ALA A 172 0.24 -12.99 1.22
CA ALA A 172 1.64 -12.89 1.65
C ALA A 172 2.60 -13.47 0.61
N ALA A 173 2.30 -14.65 0.07
CA ALA A 173 3.11 -15.30 -0.97
C ALA A 173 3.21 -14.44 -2.25
N ALA A 174 2.14 -13.73 -2.61
CA ALA A 174 2.13 -12.83 -3.77
C ALA A 174 3.08 -11.63 -3.58
N VAL A 175 3.17 -11.10 -2.35
CA VAL A 175 4.09 -10.01 -2.00
C VAL A 175 5.52 -10.52 -1.84
N GLU A 176 5.73 -11.70 -1.25
CA GLU A 176 7.05 -12.34 -1.11
C GLU A 176 7.71 -12.63 -2.48
N ALA A 177 6.92 -12.81 -3.53
CA ALA A 177 7.41 -13.00 -4.90
C ALA A 177 7.90 -11.71 -5.58
N LEU A 178 7.73 -10.53 -4.95
CA LEU A 178 8.19 -9.25 -5.49
C LEU A 178 9.69 -9.03 -5.24
N ALA A 179 10.29 -8.17 -6.06
CA ALA A 179 11.59 -7.60 -5.74
C ALA A 179 11.49 -6.75 -4.45
N PRO A 180 12.55 -6.71 -3.61
CA PRO A 180 12.54 -5.92 -2.38
C PRO A 180 12.30 -4.42 -2.63
N SER A 181 11.23 -3.89 -2.04
CA SER A 181 10.92 -2.46 -2.03
C SER A 181 10.37 -2.05 -0.66
N THR A 182 10.39 -0.76 -0.38
CA THR A 182 9.80 -0.21 0.85
C THR A 182 8.29 -0.44 0.92
N LEU A 183 7.61 -0.41 -0.23
CA LEU A 183 6.17 -0.65 -0.32
C LEU A 183 5.81 -2.12 -0.11
N ALA A 184 6.52 -3.04 -0.76
CA ALA A 184 6.34 -4.47 -0.54
C ALA A 184 6.62 -4.86 0.92
N ALA A 185 7.65 -4.26 1.54
CA ALA A 185 7.91 -4.44 2.96
C ALA A 185 6.76 -3.90 3.84
N SER A 186 6.20 -2.73 3.54
CA SER A 186 5.04 -2.19 4.25
C SER A 186 3.82 -3.11 4.16
N SER A 187 3.48 -3.60 2.96
CA SER A 187 2.34 -4.52 2.77
C SER A 187 2.57 -5.86 3.47
N LEU A 188 3.77 -6.45 3.33
CA LEU A 188 4.07 -7.75 3.95
C LEU A 188 4.07 -7.66 5.49
N THR A 189 4.57 -6.58 6.06
CA THR A 189 4.50 -6.37 7.52
C THR A 189 3.07 -6.22 8.01
N ALA A 190 2.16 -5.62 7.23
CA ALA A 190 0.74 -5.56 7.57
C ALA A 190 0.12 -6.97 7.56
N LEU A 191 0.40 -7.78 6.53
CA LEU A 191 -0.09 -9.15 6.40
C LEU A 191 0.41 -10.06 7.53
N TYR A 192 1.69 -9.97 7.89
CA TYR A 192 2.25 -10.74 9.00
C TYR A 192 1.73 -10.28 10.36
N SER A 193 1.55 -8.96 10.56
CA SER A 193 0.99 -8.41 11.79
C SER A 193 -0.43 -8.90 12.05
N ALA A 194 -1.28 -8.89 11.01
CA ALA A 194 -2.65 -9.41 11.09
C ALA A 194 -2.72 -10.89 11.52
N ARG A 195 -1.67 -11.66 11.24
CA ARG A 195 -1.55 -13.10 11.57
C ARG A 195 -0.69 -13.36 12.80
N ARG A 196 -0.25 -12.31 13.51
CA ARG A 196 0.68 -12.39 14.64
C ARG A 196 1.97 -13.17 14.34
N ARG A 197 2.43 -13.14 13.08
CA ARG A 197 3.69 -13.77 12.64
C ARG A 197 4.88 -12.85 12.97
N TRP A 198 5.07 -12.62 14.27
CA TRP A 198 6.03 -11.61 14.77
C TRP A 198 7.48 -11.93 14.43
N SER A 199 7.86 -13.20 14.50
CA SER A 199 9.21 -13.66 14.15
C SER A 199 9.54 -13.41 12.68
N ASP A 200 8.62 -13.74 11.77
CA ASP A 200 8.80 -13.52 10.33
C ASP A 200 8.85 -12.03 9.99
N LEU A 201 8.00 -11.22 10.63
CA LEU A 201 8.00 -9.76 10.50
C LEU A 201 9.34 -9.16 10.96
N ALA A 202 9.83 -9.55 12.14
CA ALA A 202 11.10 -9.09 12.67
C ALA A 202 12.29 -9.50 11.79
N GLN A 203 12.28 -10.70 11.19
CA GLN A 203 13.32 -11.14 10.27
C GLN A 203 13.29 -10.34 8.95
N THR A 204 12.12 -10.26 8.34
CA THR A 204 11.85 -9.55 7.08
C THR A 204 12.26 -8.08 7.13
N THR A 205 12.06 -7.42 8.27
CA THR A 205 12.32 -5.98 8.42
C THR A 205 13.71 -5.64 8.94
N SER A 206 14.57 -6.64 9.17
CA SER A 206 15.87 -6.46 9.85
C SER A 206 16.83 -5.50 9.16
N ARG A 207 16.71 -5.35 7.83
CA ARG A 207 17.59 -4.51 7.00
C ARG A 207 16.92 -3.25 6.48
N ILE A 208 15.72 -2.90 6.96
CA ILE A 208 15.00 -1.71 6.49
C ILE A 208 15.66 -0.45 7.05
N VAL A 209 15.93 0.49 6.15
CA VAL A 209 16.38 1.85 6.46
C VAL A 209 15.23 2.81 6.18
N ASN A 210 15.06 3.81 7.05
CA ASN A 210 13.97 4.79 6.94
C ASN A 210 14.25 5.80 5.81
N VAL A 211 13.89 5.47 4.58
CA VAL A 211 14.14 6.28 3.38
C VAL A 211 12.89 6.96 2.81
N ASP A 212 11.70 6.48 3.16
CA ASP A 212 10.40 7.01 2.76
C ASP A 212 9.28 6.67 3.79
N ALA A 213 8.04 7.04 3.48
CA ALA A 213 6.89 6.75 4.35
C ALA A 213 6.58 5.25 4.49
N ALA A 214 6.80 4.44 3.46
CA ALA A 214 6.54 3.01 3.52
C ALA A 214 7.56 2.26 4.37
N SER A 215 8.84 2.62 4.28
CA SER A 215 9.88 2.10 5.18
C SER A 215 9.67 2.55 6.63
N ALA A 216 9.20 3.79 6.86
CA ALA A 216 8.78 4.22 8.20
C ALA A 216 7.63 3.36 8.75
N ALA A 217 6.57 3.13 7.96
CA ALA A 217 5.47 2.25 8.35
C ALA A 217 5.94 0.81 8.67
N ALA A 218 6.86 0.27 7.87
CA ALA A 218 7.45 -1.05 8.12
C ALA A 218 8.29 -1.09 9.41
N LEU A 219 9.03 -0.01 9.72
CA LEU A 219 9.80 0.11 10.97
C LEU A 219 8.91 0.23 12.21
N ILE A 220 7.78 0.93 12.12
CA ILE A 220 6.78 0.96 13.20
C ILE A 220 6.27 -0.45 13.49
N ARG A 221 5.85 -1.18 12.45
CA ARG A 221 5.37 -2.57 12.61
C ARG A 221 6.47 -3.52 13.08
N ARG A 222 7.72 -3.28 12.71
CA ARG A 222 8.88 -3.97 13.28
C ARG A 222 8.98 -3.75 14.78
N GLY A 223 8.86 -2.51 15.24
CA GLY A 223 8.88 -2.19 16.67
C GLY A 223 7.78 -2.93 17.43
N VAL A 224 6.55 -2.94 16.89
CA VAL A 224 5.43 -3.71 17.44
C VAL A 224 5.79 -5.19 17.52
N ALA A 225 6.24 -5.81 16.42
CA ALA A 225 6.59 -7.23 16.43
C ALA A 225 7.69 -7.58 17.44
N LEU A 226 8.71 -6.72 17.59
CA LEU A 226 9.77 -6.91 18.56
C LEU A 226 9.26 -6.81 20.00
N ARG A 227 8.34 -5.87 20.29
CA ARG A 227 7.66 -5.79 21.58
C ARG A 227 6.88 -7.07 21.87
N GLU A 228 6.10 -7.56 20.91
CA GLU A 228 5.32 -8.80 21.07
C GLU A 228 6.21 -10.05 21.27
N LEU A 229 7.47 -9.98 20.85
CA LEU A 229 8.49 -11.01 21.11
C LEU A 229 9.25 -10.80 22.43
N GLY A 230 8.90 -9.78 23.23
CA GLY A 230 9.59 -9.43 24.47
C GLY A 230 10.94 -8.73 24.29
N LEU A 231 11.30 -8.36 23.06
CA LEU A 231 12.57 -7.70 22.72
C LEU A 231 12.43 -6.17 22.85
N ILE A 232 12.18 -5.69 24.07
CA ILE A 232 11.81 -4.30 24.37
C ILE A 232 12.83 -3.29 23.84
N GLU A 233 14.13 -3.44 24.11
CA GLU A 233 15.15 -2.50 23.63
C GLU A 233 15.23 -2.44 22.11
N SER A 234 15.08 -3.58 21.44
CA SER A 234 15.08 -3.63 19.98
C SER A 234 13.81 -2.99 19.39
N ALA A 235 12.68 -3.10 20.08
CA ALA A 235 11.45 -2.41 19.71
C ALA A 235 11.63 -0.90 19.79
N LEU A 236 12.20 -0.41 20.89
CA LEU A 236 12.49 1.02 21.09
C LEU A 236 13.44 1.56 20.03
N ASP A 237 14.52 0.85 19.67
CA ASP A 237 15.41 1.23 18.57
C ASP A 237 14.68 1.33 17.21
N ALA A 238 13.74 0.43 16.94
CA ALA A 238 12.94 0.48 15.72
C ALA A 238 12.06 1.73 15.64
N PHE A 239 11.42 2.12 16.75
CA PHE A 239 10.63 3.36 16.81
C PHE A 239 11.51 4.61 16.74
N ASP A 240 12.69 4.58 17.38
CA ASP A 240 13.66 5.68 17.35
C ASP A 240 14.08 6.03 15.92
N LYS A 241 14.23 5.03 15.05
CA LYS A 241 14.53 5.23 13.62
C LYS A 241 13.45 6.02 12.86
N VAL A 242 12.25 6.18 13.42
CA VAL A 242 11.14 6.94 12.84
C VAL A 242 10.99 8.32 13.48
N VAL A 243 11.21 8.43 14.79
CA VAL A 243 10.95 9.67 15.55
C VAL A 243 12.16 10.58 15.72
N ARG A 244 13.35 10.16 15.26
CA ARG A 244 14.58 10.98 15.31
C ARG A 244 14.41 12.32 14.56
N PRO A 245 14.80 13.46 15.16
CA PRO A 245 14.57 14.80 14.59
C PRO A 245 15.06 14.98 13.14
N ASN A 246 16.24 14.45 12.80
CA ASN A 246 16.80 14.53 11.45
C ASN A 246 16.01 13.75 10.39
N VAL A 247 15.27 12.70 10.79
CA VAL A 247 14.38 11.92 9.94
C VAL A 247 12.99 12.56 9.87
N THR A 248 12.60 13.28 10.92
CA THR A 248 11.22 13.75 11.11
C THR A 248 10.73 14.77 10.08
N THR A 249 11.59 15.62 9.55
CA THR A 249 11.20 16.64 8.55
C THR A 249 10.77 16.02 7.22
N ALA A 250 11.29 14.83 6.90
CA ALA A 250 11.01 14.13 5.64
C ALA A 250 9.85 13.12 5.73
N ARG A 251 9.16 13.02 6.89
CA ARG A 251 8.09 12.04 7.13
C ARG A 251 6.78 12.71 7.53
N PRO A 252 5.64 12.14 7.10
CA PRO A 252 4.33 12.57 7.56
C PRO A 252 4.24 12.63 9.08
N PHE A 253 3.50 13.61 9.61
CA PHE A 253 3.30 13.76 11.05
C PHE A 253 2.53 12.57 11.63
N GLU A 254 1.64 11.97 10.84
CA GLU A 254 0.80 10.83 11.18
C GLU A 254 1.64 9.60 11.52
N LEU A 255 2.64 9.25 10.69
CA LEU A 255 3.55 8.13 10.95
C LEU A 255 4.44 8.38 12.16
N ARG A 256 4.82 9.64 12.41
CA ARG A 256 5.57 10.00 13.62
C ARG A 256 4.71 9.86 14.87
N ALA A 257 3.45 10.29 14.82
CA ALA A 257 2.52 10.13 15.91
C ALA A 257 2.22 8.66 16.20
N GLU A 258 2.00 7.83 15.18
CA GLU A 258 1.85 6.37 15.34
C GLU A 258 3.10 5.75 15.99
N ALA A 259 4.31 6.12 15.53
CA ALA A 259 5.55 5.64 16.12
C ALA A 259 5.70 6.06 17.59
N LEU A 260 5.35 7.30 17.94
CA LEU A 260 5.39 7.80 19.31
C LEU A 260 4.35 7.09 20.20
N LEU A 261 3.14 6.83 19.71
CA LEU A 261 2.12 6.07 20.44
C LEU A 261 2.59 4.64 20.72
N GLU A 262 3.11 3.96 19.71
CA GLU A 262 3.61 2.60 19.87
C GLU A 262 4.86 2.54 20.76
N ARG A 263 5.75 3.54 20.70
CA ARG A 263 6.90 3.65 21.61
C ARG A 263 6.46 3.92 23.05
N ALA A 264 5.46 4.79 23.25
CA ALA A 264 4.88 5.05 24.56
C ALA A 264 4.23 3.80 25.16
N SER A 265 3.42 3.07 24.36
CA SER A 265 2.84 1.78 24.76
C SER A 265 3.91 0.77 25.17
N THR A 266 5.00 0.70 24.41
CA THR A 266 6.15 -0.16 24.70
C THR A 266 6.82 0.24 26.02
N HIS A 267 7.06 1.52 26.24
CA HIS A 267 7.57 2.04 27.51
C HIS A 267 6.67 1.70 28.69
N LEU A 268 5.34 1.83 28.55
CA LEU A 268 4.39 1.47 29.60
C LEU A 268 4.39 -0.02 29.90
N SER A 269 4.49 -0.88 28.88
CA SER A 269 4.61 -2.33 29.07
C SER A 269 5.86 -2.75 29.85
N ASP A 270 6.92 -1.93 29.78
CA ASP A 270 8.18 -2.11 30.51
C ASP A 270 8.24 -1.28 31.81
N GLY A 271 7.15 -0.65 32.23
CA GLY A 271 7.07 0.18 33.45
C GLY A 271 7.73 1.56 33.37
N ARG A 272 8.24 1.97 32.21
CA ARG A 272 8.91 3.28 31.99
C ARG A 272 7.90 4.40 31.75
N ARG A 273 7.26 4.88 32.81
CA ARG A 273 6.21 5.91 32.73
C ARG A 273 6.70 7.28 32.22
N ALA A 274 7.85 7.75 32.70
CA ALA A 274 8.37 9.08 32.34
C ALA A 274 8.63 9.26 30.84
N PRO A 275 9.34 8.37 30.13
CA PRO A 275 9.50 8.49 28.68
C PRO A 275 8.17 8.32 27.93
N ALA A 276 7.28 7.43 28.37
CA ALA A 276 5.95 7.29 27.76
C ALA A 276 5.17 8.61 27.78
N ARG A 277 5.13 9.31 28.93
CA ARG A 277 4.46 10.61 29.05
C ARG A 277 4.99 11.64 28.05
N ARG A 278 6.31 11.74 27.90
CA ARG A 278 6.93 12.69 26.96
C ARG A 278 6.52 12.43 25.52
N ASP A 279 6.39 11.15 25.14
CA ASP A 279 5.97 10.78 23.79
C ASP A 279 4.51 11.10 23.54
N LEU A 280 3.64 10.81 24.51
CA LEU A 280 2.22 11.10 24.44
C LEU A 280 1.94 12.61 24.42
N GLU A 281 2.69 13.40 25.20
CA GLU A 281 2.63 14.86 25.16
C GLU A 281 3.01 15.40 23.77
N ARG A 282 4.02 14.83 23.11
CA ARG A 282 4.37 15.19 21.72
C ARG A 282 3.28 14.83 20.71
N VAL A 283 2.61 13.70 20.90
CA VAL A 283 1.46 13.33 20.05
C VAL A 283 0.33 14.34 20.22
N LEU A 284 -0.02 14.68 21.46
CA LEU A 284 -1.10 15.63 21.78
C LEU A 284 -0.81 17.08 21.35
N GLN A 285 0.47 17.46 21.20
CA GLN A 285 0.82 18.76 20.62
C GLN A 285 0.41 18.87 19.14
N GLN A 286 0.51 17.77 18.39
CA GLN A 286 0.20 17.74 16.96
C GLN A 286 -1.23 17.27 16.67
N PHE A 287 -1.75 16.36 17.49
CA PHE A 287 -3.07 15.76 17.39
C PHE A 287 -3.80 15.88 18.73
N PRO A 288 -4.23 17.10 19.13
CA PRO A 288 -4.86 17.34 20.42
C PRO A 288 -6.09 16.48 20.66
N GLU A 289 -6.80 16.09 19.59
CA GLU A 289 -8.00 15.27 19.57
C GLU A 289 -7.77 13.77 19.80
N SER A 290 -6.54 13.27 19.76
CA SER A 290 -6.23 11.85 19.88
C SER A 290 -6.71 11.24 21.20
N THR A 291 -7.78 10.44 21.15
CA THR A 291 -8.33 9.72 22.31
C THR A 291 -7.34 8.71 22.86
N GLU A 292 -6.71 7.92 21.99
CA GLU A 292 -5.71 6.90 22.36
C GLU A 292 -4.53 7.51 23.13
N ALA A 293 -4.04 8.68 22.70
CA ALA A 293 -2.94 9.36 23.40
C ALA A 293 -3.35 9.81 24.80
N ARG A 294 -4.59 10.29 24.99
CA ARG A 294 -5.10 10.70 26.31
C ARG A 294 -5.28 9.50 27.24
N GLU A 295 -5.85 8.41 26.74
CA GLU A 295 -6.05 7.18 27.51
C GLU A 295 -4.72 6.61 28.01
N LEU A 296 -3.72 6.49 27.13
CA LEU A 296 -2.38 6.05 27.51
C LEU A 296 -1.71 7.03 28.48
N LEU A 297 -1.96 8.33 28.35
CA LEU A 297 -1.37 9.33 29.23
C LEU A 297 -1.94 9.23 30.65
N ASP A 298 -3.24 8.97 30.77
CA ASP A 298 -3.88 8.72 32.06
C ASP A 298 -3.42 7.39 32.67
N ALA A 299 -3.19 6.35 31.87
CA ALA A 299 -2.57 5.11 32.33
C ALA A 299 -1.13 5.33 32.84
N ALA A 300 -0.37 6.24 32.23
CA ALA A 300 0.99 6.58 32.63
C ALA A 300 1.08 7.40 33.94
N ARG A 301 -0.04 7.98 34.39
CA ARG A 301 -0.14 8.81 35.61
C ARG A 301 -0.50 8.01 36.86
N ARG A 302 -1.26 6.91 36.72
CA ARG A 302 -1.53 5.93 37.77
C ARG A 302 -0.27 5.12 38.01
#